data_AF-A0A939ZPP1-F1
#
_entry.id   AF-A0A939ZPP1-F1
#
_cell.length_a   1.000
_cell.length_b   1.000
_cell.length_c   1.000
_cell.angle_alpha   90.00
_cell.angle_beta   90.00
_cell.angle_gamma   90.00
#
_symmetry.space_group_name_H-M   'P 1'
#
loop_
_entity.id
_entity.type
_entity.pdbx_description
1 polymer ?
#
loop_
_entity_poly.entity_id
_entity_poly.type
_entity_poly.pdbx_seq_one_letter_code
_entity_poly.pdbx_strand_id
1 'polypeptide(L)'
;MNELTPIQKEIVTALEQLKEKSLITEAVLAKKVRENTKIQGKNKAGISLKDLEMCVEYLAQNAQLTFALHLNSANDILIKKEAVFKLLESDAKKRRQSSEKSISVLTNGDLRNKNSGGKTLHKRSDRKKLDFRNIEDFE
;
A
#
# COMPACT_ATOMS: atom_id res chain seq x y z
N MET A 1 1.73 -19.42 16.01
CA MET A 1 1.61 -19.25 14.54
C MET A 1 1.01 -17.87 14.30
N ASN A 2 1.74 -16.93 13.71
CA ASN A 2 1.22 -15.57 13.48
C ASN A 2 0.13 -15.63 12.43
N GLU A 3 -1.10 -15.33 12.82
CA GLU A 3 -2.22 -15.21 11.90
C GLU A 3 -2.00 -13.94 11.06
N LEU A 4 -1.66 -14.13 9.78
CA LEU A 4 -1.47 -13.02 8.85
C LEU A 4 -2.81 -12.31 8.63
N THR A 5 -2.78 -10.97 8.64
CA THR A 5 -3.95 -10.17 8.28
C THR A 5 -4.30 -10.36 6.80
N PRO A 6 -5.53 -10.04 6.36
CA PRO A 6 -5.92 -10.19 4.96
C PRO A 6 -4.99 -9.47 3.98
N ILE A 7 -4.55 -8.24 4.29
CA ILE A 7 -3.59 -7.52 3.47
C ILE A 7 -2.22 -8.20 3.42
N GLN A 8 -1.75 -8.77 4.54
CA GLN A 8 -0.48 -9.48 4.58
C GLN A 8 -0.53 -10.76 3.74
N LYS A 9 -1.64 -11.52 3.77
CA LYS A 9 -1.81 -12.70 2.91
C LYS A 9 -1.70 -12.35 1.43
N GLU A 10 -2.27 -11.23 1.03
CA GLU A 10 -2.21 -10.75 -0.36
C GLU A 10 -0.83 -10.20 -0.74
N ILE A 11 -0.13 -9.54 0.20
CA ILE A 11 1.28 -9.15 0.02
C ILE A 11 2.16 -10.39 -0.17
N VAL A 12 2.01 -11.41 0.66
CA VAL A 12 2.73 -12.70 0.53
C VAL A 12 2.46 -13.33 -0.83
N THR A 13 1.19 -13.43 -1.23
CA THR A 13 0.80 -13.97 -2.53
C THR A 13 1.43 -13.18 -3.69
N ALA A 14 1.44 -11.84 -3.59
CA ALA A 14 2.06 -10.99 -4.60
C ALA A 14 3.59 -11.18 -4.66
N LEU A 15 4.27 -11.35 -3.52
CA LEU A 15 5.70 -11.63 -3.45
C LEU A 15 6.04 -13.00 -4.05
N GLU A 16 5.25 -14.03 -3.76
CA GLU A 16 5.40 -15.36 -4.35
C GLU A 16 5.24 -15.34 -5.88
N GLN A 17 4.27 -14.60 -6.39
CA GLN A 17 4.08 -14.43 -7.84
C GLN A 17 5.23 -13.64 -8.50
N LEU A 18 5.94 -12.81 -7.72
CA LEU A 18 7.06 -12.01 -8.20
C LEU A 18 8.43 -12.63 -7.87
N LYS A 19 8.49 -13.86 -7.34
CA LYS A 19 9.71 -14.54 -6.86
C LYS A 19 10.81 -14.73 -7.91
N GLU A 20 10.44 -14.68 -9.20
CA GLU A 20 11.38 -14.80 -10.33
C GLU A 20 12.13 -13.48 -10.59
N LYS A 21 11.62 -12.35 -10.06
CA LYS A 21 12.29 -11.05 -10.19
C LYS A 21 13.39 -10.92 -9.12
N SER A 22 14.58 -10.53 -9.55
CA SER A 22 15.71 -10.25 -8.66
C SER A 22 15.49 -8.99 -7.81
N LEU A 23 14.76 -8.01 -8.36
CA LEU A 23 14.45 -6.73 -7.72
C LEU A 23 12.97 -6.40 -7.93
N ILE A 24 12.28 -6.11 -6.83
CA ILE A 24 10.87 -5.70 -6.79
C ILE A 24 10.81 -4.34 -6.11
N THR A 25 10.27 -3.34 -6.81
CA THR A 25 10.02 -2.02 -6.21
C THR A 25 8.68 -2.04 -5.48
N GLU A 26 8.54 -1.17 -4.47
CA GLU A 26 7.28 -0.99 -3.75
C GLU A 26 6.09 -0.76 -4.70
N ALA A 27 6.26 0.07 -5.72
CA ALA A 27 5.22 0.37 -6.70
C ALA A 27 4.77 -0.88 -7.48
N VAL A 28 5.71 -1.76 -7.84
CA VAL A 28 5.42 -3.02 -8.54
C VAL A 28 4.68 -3.98 -7.61
N LEU A 29 5.11 -4.09 -6.36
CA LEU A 29 4.42 -4.91 -5.35
C LEU A 29 3.00 -4.41 -5.11
N ALA A 30 2.83 -3.12 -4.86
CA ALA A 30 1.52 -2.51 -4.62
C ALA A 30 0.58 -2.65 -5.81
N LYS A 31 1.12 -2.54 -7.04
CA LYS A 31 0.37 -2.81 -8.26
C LYS A 31 -0.13 -4.25 -8.29
N LYS A 32 0.73 -5.22 -7.97
CA LYS A 32 0.36 -6.63 -7.97
C LYS A 32 -0.70 -6.96 -6.92
N VAL A 33 -0.57 -6.40 -5.72
CA VAL A 33 -1.60 -6.53 -4.67
C VAL A 33 -2.94 -5.98 -5.16
N ARG A 34 -2.97 -4.79 -5.79
CA ARG A 34 -4.22 -4.23 -6.36
C ARG A 34 -4.82 -5.13 -7.45
N GLU A 35 -3.99 -5.69 -8.33
CA GLU A 35 -4.45 -6.63 -9.37
C GLU A 35 -5.12 -7.88 -8.76
N ASN A 36 -4.48 -8.50 -7.77
CA ASN A 36 -5.00 -9.71 -7.10
C ASN A 36 -6.31 -9.45 -6.33
N THR A 37 -6.42 -8.24 -5.77
CA THR A 37 -7.55 -7.83 -4.93
C THR A 37 -8.66 -7.13 -5.70
N LYS A 38 -8.44 -6.81 -6.98
CA LYS A 38 -9.35 -6.03 -7.86
C LYS A 38 -9.71 -4.65 -7.29
N ILE A 39 -8.80 -4.03 -6.52
CA ILE A 39 -9.00 -2.66 -6.00
C ILE A 39 -8.99 -1.68 -7.18
N GLN A 40 -10.12 -1.00 -7.39
CA GLN A 40 -10.23 0.08 -8.37
C GLN A 40 -9.87 1.42 -7.69
N GLY A 41 -8.76 2.03 -8.12
CA GLY A 41 -8.26 3.30 -7.55
C GLY A 41 -7.03 3.12 -6.66
N LYS A 42 -6.64 4.19 -5.94
CA LYS A 42 -5.39 4.23 -5.15
C LYS A 42 -4.15 3.80 -5.95
N ASN A 43 -4.06 4.23 -7.21
CA ASN A 43 -2.98 3.83 -8.13
C ASN A 43 -1.57 4.19 -7.64
N LYS A 44 -1.47 5.21 -6.78
CA LYS A 44 -0.22 5.68 -6.15
C LYS A 44 -0.06 5.19 -4.71
N ALA A 45 -0.95 4.33 -4.21
CA ALA A 45 -0.81 3.81 -2.86
C ALA A 45 0.36 2.82 -2.79
N GLY A 46 1.13 2.96 -1.72
CA GLY A 46 2.25 2.10 -1.37
C GLY A 46 1.85 0.96 -0.44
N ILE A 47 2.87 0.32 0.13
CA ILE A 47 2.74 -0.75 1.12
C ILE A 47 3.25 -0.23 2.47
N SER A 48 2.49 -0.53 3.52
CA SER A 48 2.88 -0.29 4.91
C SER A 48 4.18 -1.04 5.21
N LEU A 49 5.19 -0.32 5.72
CA LEU A 49 6.48 -0.93 6.07
C LEU A 49 6.29 -2.07 7.07
N LYS A 50 5.44 -1.86 8.08
CA LYS A 50 5.20 -2.84 9.14
C LYS A 50 4.63 -4.14 8.57
N ASP A 51 3.66 -4.04 7.66
CA ASP A 51 3.06 -5.22 7.04
C ASP A 51 4.04 -5.95 6.14
N LEU A 52 4.88 -5.21 5.41
CA LEU A 52 5.92 -5.79 4.56
C LEU A 52 6.98 -6.54 5.38
N GLU A 53 7.46 -5.97 6.49
CA GLU A 53 8.46 -6.62 7.35
C GLU A 53 7.94 -7.96 7.89
N MET A 54 6.69 -7.99 8.36
CA MET A 54 6.05 -9.24 8.81
C MET A 54 5.91 -10.27 7.67
N CYS A 55 5.58 -9.83 6.45
CA CYS A 55 5.48 -10.73 5.30
C CYS A 55 6.84 -11.33 4.89
N VAL A 56 7.90 -10.52 4.93
CA VAL A 56 9.27 -10.98 4.61
C VAL A 56 9.76 -11.98 5.66
N GLU A 57 9.56 -11.69 6.95
CA GLU A 57 9.87 -12.63 8.03
C GLU A 57 9.09 -13.94 7.87
N TYR A 58 7.80 -13.85 7.57
CA TYR A 58 6.95 -15.02 7.36
C TYR A 58 7.44 -15.89 6.19
N LEU A 59 7.77 -15.28 5.06
CA LEU A 59 8.27 -15.98 3.87
C LEU A 59 9.62 -16.66 4.09
N ALA A 60 10.51 -16.01 4.84
CA ALA A 60 11.80 -16.59 5.20
C ALA A 60 11.64 -17.83 6.09
N GLN A 61 10.69 -17.80 7.03
CA GLN A 61 10.44 -18.91 7.96
C GLN A 61 9.65 -20.08 7.36
N ASN A 62 8.65 -19.80 6.51
CA ASN A 62 7.67 -20.82 6.09
C ASN A 62 7.84 -21.27 4.64
N ALA A 63 8.31 -20.39 3.75
CA ALA A 63 8.37 -20.66 2.31
C ALA A 63 9.80 -20.78 1.76
N GLN A 64 10.82 -20.66 2.63
CA GLN A 64 12.24 -20.59 2.25
C GLN A 64 12.53 -19.52 1.19
N LEU A 65 11.71 -18.46 1.15
CA LEU A 65 11.87 -17.33 0.24
C LEU A 65 12.50 -16.17 1.00
N THR A 66 13.77 -15.95 0.73
CA THR A 66 14.59 -14.93 1.40
C THR A 66 14.64 -13.65 0.59
N PHE A 67 14.15 -12.57 1.20
CA PHE A 67 14.17 -11.23 0.63
C PHE A 67 14.89 -10.25 1.56
N ALA A 68 15.63 -9.32 0.96
CA ALA A 68 16.29 -8.22 1.63
C ALA A 68 15.59 -6.90 1.31
N LEU A 69 15.27 -6.13 2.35
CA LEU A 69 14.68 -4.80 2.25
C LEU A 69 15.78 -3.75 2.20
N HIS A 70 15.68 -2.85 1.23
CA HIS A 70 16.54 -1.67 1.07
C HIS A 70 15.68 -0.45 0.80
N LEU A 71 16.29 0.73 0.95
CA LEU A 71 15.70 1.99 0.50
C LEU A 71 16.50 2.56 -0.66
N ASN A 72 15.82 3.19 -1.61
CA ASN A 72 16.46 4.04 -2.60
C ASN A 72 16.74 5.45 -2.05
N SER A 73 17.30 6.34 -2.87
CA SER A 73 17.54 7.75 -2.52
C SER A 73 16.27 8.56 -2.22
N ALA A 74 15.11 8.11 -2.70
CA ALA A 74 13.79 8.70 -2.42
C ALA A 74 13.11 8.12 -1.18
N ASN A 75 13.76 7.23 -0.43
CA ASN A 75 13.20 6.48 0.70
C ASN A 75 12.02 5.53 0.32
N ASP A 76 11.94 5.10 -0.94
CA ASP A 76 11.05 4.03 -1.38
C ASP A 76 11.66 2.67 -1.11
N ILE A 77 10.80 1.69 -0.84
CA ILE A 77 11.22 0.33 -0.52
C ILE A 77 11.62 -0.42 -1.79
N LEU A 78 12.79 -1.04 -1.72
CA LEU A 78 13.32 -1.98 -2.70
C LEU A 78 13.45 -3.36 -2.04
N ILE A 79 12.86 -4.37 -2.67
CA ILE A 79 12.88 -5.75 -2.20
C ILE A 79 13.78 -6.53 -3.15
N LYS A 80 14.91 -7.01 -2.64
CA LYS A 80 15.87 -7.81 -3.40
C LYS A 80 15.78 -9.27 -2.99
N LYS A 81 15.90 -10.17 -3.96
CA LYS A 81 16.06 -11.59 -3.68
C LYS A 81 17.52 -11.83 -3.26
N GLU A 82 17.73 -12.31 -2.06
CA GLU A 82 19.06 -12.58 -1.49
C GLU A 82 19.07 -13.94 -0.80
N ALA A 83 20.26 -14.47 -0.48
CA ALA A 83 20.39 -15.75 0.22
C ALA A 83 19.98 -15.65 1.71
N VAL A 84 20.04 -14.45 2.29
CA VAL A 84 19.70 -14.17 3.68
C VAL A 84 18.63 -13.09 3.70
N PHE A 85 17.57 -13.27 4.48
CA PHE A 85 16.58 -12.22 4.63
C PHE A 85 17.16 -11.08 5.46
N LYS A 86 16.91 -9.84 5.05
CA LYS A 86 17.38 -8.64 5.75
C LYS A 86 16.25 -7.62 5.86
N LEU A 87 16.03 -7.10 7.07
CA LEU A 87 15.11 -6.00 7.30
C LEU A 87 15.84 -4.66 7.28
N LEU A 88 15.08 -3.57 7.20
CA LEU A 88 15.65 -2.24 7.27
C LEU A 88 16.30 -1.99 8.65
N GLU A 89 17.43 -1.30 8.65
CA GLU A 89 18.09 -0.85 9.88
C GLU A 89 17.32 0.32 10.52
N SER A 90 17.53 0.56 11.81
CA SER A 90 16.74 1.50 12.61
C SER A 90 16.67 2.92 12.02
N ASP A 91 17.78 3.42 11.45
CA ASP A 91 17.80 4.72 10.76
C ASP A 91 16.95 4.72 9.48
N ALA A 92 17.15 3.72 8.62
CA ALA A 92 16.37 3.54 7.40
C ALA A 92 14.87 3.38 7.71
N LYS A 93 14.51 2.65 8.77
CA LYS A 93 13.11 2.54 9.24
C LYS A 93 12.53 3.90 9.59
N LYS A 94 13.24 4.75 10.35
CA LYS A 94 12.76 6.10 10.71
C LYS A 94 12.54 6.98 9.48
N ARG A 95 13.47 6.95 8.53
CA ARG A 95 13.34 7.69 7.25
C ARG A 95 12.13 7.21 6.45
N ARG A 96 11.94 5.90 6.35
CA ARG A 96 10.80 5.33 5.65
C ARG A 96 9.47 5.62 6.35
N GLN A 97 9.38 5.44 7.66
CA GLN A 97 8.17 5.75 8.43
C GLN A 97 7.76 7.22 8.31
N SER A 98 8.73 8.13 8.24
CA SER A 98 8.45 9.56 8.01
C SER A 98 7.89 9.80 6.61
N SER A 99 8.46 9.13 5.60
CA SER A 99 7.99 9.21 4.22
C SER A 99 6.61 8.57 4.05
N GLU A 100 6.34 7.47 4.76
CA GLU A 100 5.06 6.74 4.74
C GLU A 100 3.88 7.63 5.15
N LYS A 101 4.08 8.54 6.12
CA LYS A 101 3.04 9.48 6.58
C LYS A 101 2.52 10.41 5.47
N SER A 102 3.31 10.62 4.42
CA SER A 102 2.97 11.51 3.31
C SER A 102 2.33 10.78 2.11
N ILE A 103 2.23 9.45 2.15
CA ILE A 103 1.66 8.63 1.08
C ILE A 103 0.40 7.91 1.55
N SER A 104 -0.44 7.54 0.58
CA SER A 104 -1.52 6.59 0.85
C SER A 104 -0.96 5.17 0.90
N VAL A 105 -1.43 4.34 1.83
CA VAL A 105 -1.08 2.92 1.91
C VAL A 105 -2.30 2.04 1.69
N LEU A 106 -2.08 0.82 1.18
CA LEU A 106 -3.11 -0.20 1.11
C LEU A 106 -3.38 -0.78 2.50
N THR A 107 -4.67 -0.92 2.84
CA THR A 107 -5.12 -1.35 4.16
C THR A 107 -6.13 -2.49 4.05
N ASN A 108 -6.39 -3.17 5.18
CA ASN A 108 -7.45 -4.18 5.27
C ASN A 108 -8.84 -3.64 4.85
N GLY A 109 -9.12 -2.35 5.02
CA GLY A 109 -10.37 -1.73 4.57
C GLY A 109 -10.53 -1.76 3.05
N ASP A 110 -9.43 -1.63 2.30
CA ASP A 110 -9.45 -1.65 0.84
C ASP A 110 -9.80 -3.04 0.28
N LEU A 111 -9.43 -4.09 1.01
CA LEU A 111 -9.76 -5.48 0.66
C LEU A 111 -11.23 -5.81 0.91
N ARG A 112 -11.89 -5.16 1.88
CA ARG A 112 -13.30 -5.46 2.21
C ARG A 112 -14.26 -5.00 1.11
N ASN A 113 -13.84 -4.06 0.25
CA ASN A 113 -14.61 -3.63 -0.91
C ASN A 113 -14.75 -4.71 -2.01
N LYS A 114 -14.07 -5.86 -1.87
CA LYS A 114 -14.29 -7.04 -2.74
C LYS A 114 -15.72 -7.58 -2.65
N ASN A 115 -16.42 -7.35 -1.52
CA ASN A 115 -17.73 -7.92 -1.23
C ASN A 115 -18.87 -6.89 -1.10
N SER A 116 -18.58 -5.59 -1.04
CA SER A 116 -19.61 -4.55 -1.03
C SER A 116 -19.91 -4.08 -2.44
N GLY A 117 -20.69 -4.88 -3.17
CA GLY A 117 -21.55 -4.30 -4.20
C GLY A 117 -22.39 -3.19 -3.56
N GLY A 118 -22.12 -1.94 -3.94
CA GLY A 118 -22.92 -0.78 -3.52
C GLY A 118 -22.34 0.01 -2.35
N LYS A 119 -21.66 1.11 -2.66
CA LYS A 119 -22.33 2.41 -2.84
C LYS A 119 -21.33 3.38 -3.47
N THR A 120 -21.76 3.97 -4.57
CA THR A 120 -21.18 5.14 -5.21
C THR A 120 -20.69 6.14 -4.16
N LEU A 121 -19.40 6.49 -4.22
CA LEU A 121 -18.89 7.69 -3.57
C LEU A 121 -19.70 8.86 -4.14
N HIS A 122 -20.62 9.38 -3.34
CA HIS A 122 -21.28 10.65 -3.61
C HIS A 122 -20.17 11.67 -3.83
N LYS A 123 -20.00 12.13 -5.08
CA LYS A 123 -19.27 13.36 -5.39
C LYS A 123 -19.79 14.40 -4.41
N ARG A 124 -18.93 14.89 -3.51
CA ARG A 124 -19.20 16.13 -2.79
C ARG A 124 -19.46 17.17 -3.88
N SER A 125 -20.70 17.63 -3.98
CA SER A 125 -21.03 18.74 -4.86
C SER A 125 -20.20 19.93 -4.43
N ASP A 126 -19.39 20.37 -5.37
CA ASP A 126 -18.65 21.61 -5.32
C ASP A 126 -19.58 22.78 -4.97
N ARG A 127 -19.11 23.64 -4.08
CA ARG A 127 -19.52 25.04 -3.86
C ARG A 127 -21.03 25.33 -3.83
N LYS A 128 -21.52 25.67 -2.63
CA LYS A 128 -22.59 26.66 -2.46
C LYS A 128 -22.22 27.89 -3.31
N LYS A 129 -22.86 28.05 -4.47
CA LYS A 129 -23.04 29.37 -5.09
C LYS A 129 -23.97 30.13 -4.16
N LEU A 130 -23.43 31.11 -3.44
CA LEU A 130 -24.24 32.18 -2.86
C LEU A 130 -24.76 32.99 -4.06
N ASP A 131 -26.03 32.82 -4.40
CA ASP A 131 -26.72 33.71 -5.32
C ASP A 131 -26.89 35.07 -4.61
N PHE A 132 -25.94 35.98 -4.81
CA PHE A 132 -26.09 37.39 -4.44
C PHE A 132 -26.75 38.15 -5.60
N ARG A 133 -28.01 37.82 -5.89
CA ARG A 133 -28.91 38.65 -6.70
C ARG A 133 -30.30 38.55 -6.11
N ASN A 134 -30.52 39.33 -5.05
CA ASN A 134 -31.82 39.83 -4.59
C ASN A 134 -31.55 40.91 -3.52
N ILE A 135 -30.74 41.91 -3.90
CA ILE A 135 -30.66 43.19 -3.20
C ILE A 135 -30.85 44.23 -4.29
N GLU A 136 -32.10 44.46 -4.64
CA GLU A 136 -32.58 45.66 -5.34
C GLU A 136 -34.12 45.62 -5.29
N ASP A 137 -34.65 45.76 -4.07
CA ASP A 137 -35.95 46.40 -3.86
C ASP A 137 -35.66 47.62 -2.97
N PHE A 138 -35.08 48.62 -3.62
CA PHE A 138 -35.08 50.01 -3.18
C PHE A 138 -35.98 50.74 -4.17
N GLU A 139 -37.28 50.79 -3.88
CA GLU A 139 -38.20 51.93 -4.05
C GLU A 139 -39.59 51.60 -3.47
#